data_AF-A0A229YRM4-F1
#
_entry.id   AF-A0A229YRM4-F1
#
_cell.length_a   1.000
_cell.length_b   1.000
_cell.length_c   1.000
_cell.angle_alpha   90.00
_cell.angle_beta   90.00
_cell.angle_gamma   90.00
#
_symmetry.space_group_name_H-M   'P 1'
#
loop_
_entity.id
_entity.type
_entity.pdbx_description
1 polymer ?
#
loop_
_entity_poly.entity_id
_entity_poly.type
_entity_poly.pdbx_seq_one_letter_code
_entity_poly.pdbx_strand_id
1 'polypeptide(L)'
;MGAPWMFIFAWNMLQPPVATADTVMKDLTATNIPNFVLEYAPLVWLHSQDAYMPSDIGQQLVHTTPMVDHKPIQGVPSPLTLDNLDSLNSLGNTSVYLTSKEGIDASPQPAWFKGTAPDQQGKTNDAVSSTIIIRDHKNGTVDAFYFYFYAYNQGNTVLGMEFGDHVGDWEHNMIRFSNGNPQAIWYSQHAGGQAFTYEATEKQGKRPYAYSANGTHAVYVIAGDHDHTIPHLNLPAGFVVDHTDRGKLWDPILSAYAYSYDSNSGTFRPYDPSYPVNWLNFNGQWGDDALPGGPELFGQKKYSGGPNGPKFKKLVRDKVCPDDPCIVLPFRTWRRASVEQQ
;
A
#
# COMPACT_ATOMS: atom_id res chain seq x y z
N MET A 1 59.36 21.57 -21.56
CA MET A 1 58.50 22.05 -22.66
C MET A 1 57.80 20.82 -23.22
N GLY A 2 56.50 20.54 -23.12
CA GLY A 2 55.32 21.11 -22.47
C GLY A 2 54.20 20.15 -22.89
N ALA A 3 53.56 19.45 -21.95
CA ALA A 3 52.53 18.44 -22.25
C ALA A 3 51.21 19.13 -22.65
N PRO A 4 50.41 18.57 -23.58
CA PRO A 4 49.14 19.17 -23.98
C PRO A 4 48.07 18.84 -22.93
N TRP A 5 47.37 19.87 -22.47
CA TRP A 5 46.27 19.76 -21.53
C TRP A 5 44.99 19.35 -22.28
N MET A 6 44.41 18.21 -21.89
CA MET A 6 43.01 17.87 -22.18
C MET A 6 42.10 18.77 -21.35
N PHE A 7 41.26 19.56 -22.01
CA PHE A 7 40.12 20.22 -21.35
C PHE A 7 38.99 19.21 -21.20
N ILE A 8 38.81 18.67 -20.00
CA ILE A 8 37.59 17.96 -19.60
C ILE A 8 36.61 19.05 -19.13
N PHE A 9 35.59 19.33 -19.93
CA PHE A 9 34.42 20.08 -19.47
C PHE A 9 33.60 19.18 -18.55
N ALA A 10 33.84 19.27 -17.24
CA ALA A 10 32.92 18.74 -16.26
C ALA A 10 31.71 19.67 -16.19
N TRP A 11 30.63 19.30 -16.90
CA TRP A 11 29.32 19.89 -16.68
C TRP A 11 28.81 19.37 -15.34
N ASN A 12 29.11 20.08 -14.26
CA ASN A 12 28.41 19.89 -13.00
C ASN A 12 26.96 20.37 -13.21
N MET A 13 26.08 19.47 -13.64
CA MET A 13 24.67 19.64 -13.41
C MET A 13 24.45 19.52 -11.90
N LEU A 14 24.47 20.67 -11.22
CA LEU A 14 23.80 20.79 -9.93
C LEU A 14 22.35 20.40 -10.18
N GLN A 15 21.97 19.22 -9.73
CA GLN A 15 20.55 18.87 -9.63
C GLN A 15 19.87 19.96 -8.80
N PRO A 16 18.72 20.50 -9.24
CA PRO A 16 17.97 21.41 -8.40
C PRO A 16 17.65 20.70 -7.08
N PRO A 17 17.64 21.42 -5.94
CA PRO A 17 17.28 20.83 -4.67
C PRO A 17 15.93 20.11 -4.84
N VAL A 18 15.93 18.81 -4.55
CA VAL A 18 14.70 18.05 -4.36
C VAL A 18 13.88 18.86 -3.36
N ALA A 19 12.63 19.17 -3.72
CA ALA A 19 11.69 19.70 -2.75
C ALA A 19 11.47 18.59 -1.72
N THR A 20 12.31 18.54 -0.68
CA THR A 20 11.94 17.89 0.56
C THR A 20 10.75 18.69 1.03
N ALA A 21 9.58 18.08 0.97
CA ALA A 21 8.46 18.59 1.72
C ALA A 21 8.88 18.48 3.19
N ASP A 22 9.52 19.53 3.72
CA ASP A 22 9.68 19.80 5.15
C ASP A 22 8.30 20.13 5.75
N THR A 23 7.27 19.36 5.38
CA THR A 23 6.05 19.29 6.15
C THR A 23 6.40 18.40 7.33
N VAL A 24 6.78 19.03 8.44
CA VAL A 24 6.78 18.35 9.73
C VAL A 24 5.37 17.80 9.90
N MET A 25 5.21 16.50 9.63
CA MET A 25 3.93 15.82 9.76
C MET A 25 3.43 16.06 11.17
N LYS A 26 2.30 16.75 11.28
CA LYS A 26 1.69 17.03 12.57
C LYS A 26 1.31 15.70 13.21
N ASP A 27 1.57 15.60 14.51
CA ASP A 27 1.08 14.49 15.33
C ASP A 27 -0.43 14.31 15.10
N LEU A 28 -0.85 13.13 14.62
CA LEU A 28 -2.25 12.84 14.33
C LEU A 28 -3.15 13.00 15.55
N THR A 29 -2.61 12.85 16.76
CA THR A 29 -3.34 13.08 18.02
C THR A 29 -3.72 14.55 18.24
N ALA A 30 -3.07 15.48 17.54
CA ALA A 30 -3.38 16.91 17.56
C ALA A 30 -4.36 17.36 16.46
N THR A 31 -5.03 16.40 15.80
CA THR A 31 -6.09 16.63 14.81
C THR A 31 -7.46 16.26 15.37
N ASN A 32 -8.52 16.49 14.60
CA ASN A 32 -9.90 16.12 14.99
C ASN A 32 -10.28 14.69 14.57
N ILE A 33 -9.31 13.82 14.33
CA ILE A 33 -9.57 12.39 14.10
C ILE A 33 -10.23 11.80 15.36
N PRO A 34 -11.30 11.00 15.24
CA PRO A 34 -11.88 10.33 16.40
C PRO A 34 -10.82 9.47 17.10
N ASN A 35 -10.57 9.71 18.39
CA ASN A 35 -9.46 9.07 19.13
C ASN A 35 -9.43 7.54 19.03
N PHE A 36 -10.60 6.89 19.00
CA PHE A 36 -10.69 5.43 18.86
C PHE A 36 -10.08 4.92 17.54
N VAL A 37 -10.07 5.73 16.48
CA VAL A 37 -9.42 5.36 15.21
C VAL A 37 -7.90 5.24 15.37
N LEU A 38 -7.28 6.07 16.22
CA LEU A 38 -5.85 5.99 16.50
C LEU A 38 -5.55 4.92 17.56
N GLU A 39 -6.38 4.82 18.61
CA GLU A 39 -6.20 3.90 19.72
C GLU A 39 -6.27 2.41 19.30
N TYR A 40 -7.13 2.10 18.33
CA TYR A 40 -7.34 0.74 17.82
C TYR A 40 -6.65 0.48 16.48
N ALA A 41 -5.82 1.42 15.98
CA ALA A 41 -5.14 1.31 14.69
C ALA A 41 -4.25 0.05 14.62
N PRO A 42 -4.21 -0.66 13.49
CA PRO A 42 -3.35 -1.83 13.34
C PRO A 42 -1.86 -1.53 13.53
N LEU A 43 -1.13 -2.55 13.96
CA LEU A 43 0.33 -2.64 13.86
C LEU A 43 0.66 -3.71 12.84
N VAL A 44 1.66 -3.50 11.99
CA VAL A 44 1.96 -4.40 10.89
C VAL A 44 3.34 -5.04 11.11
N TRP A 45 3.38 -6.37 11.18
CA TRP A 45 4.62 -7.12 11.04
C TRP A 45 4.96 -7.21 9.56
N LEU A 46 6.08 -6.59 9.17
CA LEU A 46 6.70 -6.78 7.86
C LEU A 46 7.55 -8.04 7.91
N HIS A 47 7.49 -8.85 6.85
CA HIS A 47 8.24 -10.10 6.79
C HIS A 47 9.75 -9.86 6.95
N SER A 48 10.44 -10.73 7.69
CA SER A 48 11.84 -10.54 8.10
C SER A 48 12.84 -10.48 6.95
N GLN A 49 12.47 -11.08 5.81
CA GLN A 49 13.28 -11.13 4.59
C GLN A 49 12.76 -10.23 3.47
N ASP A 50 11.69 -9.48 3.70
CA ASP A 50 11.15 -8.60 2.66
C ASP A 50 12.19 -7.53 2.30
N ALA A 51 12.43 -7.36 1.00
CA ALA A 51 13.31 -6.32 0.48
C ALA A 51 12.57 -5.00 0.21
N TYR A 52 11.24 -5.06 0.15
CA TYR A 52 10.34 -3.99 -0.28
C TYR A 52 9.55 -3.48 0.93
N MET A 53 10.09 -2.45 1.56
CA MET A 53 9.50 -1.82 2.74
C MET A 53 8.43 -0.79 2.32
N PRO A 54 7.57 -0.31 3.26
CA PRO A 54 6.62 0.74 2.96
C PRO A 54 7.31 1.99 2.37
N SER A 55 6.68 2.61 1.38
CA SER A 55 7.29 3.68 0.57
C SER A 55 6.56 5.00 0.72
N ASP A 56 7.26 6.11 0.50
CA ASP A 56 6.62 7.42 0.45
C ASP A 56 5.67 7.54 -0.76
N ILE A 57 4.42 7.90 -0.51
CA ILE A 57 3.37 8.01 -1.54
C ILE A 57 3.74 9.10 -2.58
N GLY A 58 4.35 10.20 -2.16
CA GLY A 58 4.75 11.30 -3.04
C GLY A 58 5.98 10.98 -3.89
N GLN A 59 6.95 10.23 -3.35
CA GLN A 59 8.16 9.82 -4.07
C GLN A 59 7.84 8.96 -5.29
N GLN A 60 6.74 8.20 -5.29
CA GLN A 60 6.26 7.50 -6.48
C GLN A 60 6.16 8.45 -7.70
N LEU A 61 5.68 9.69 -7.49
CA LEU A 61 5.51 10.66 -8.58
C LEU A 61 6.84 11.21 -9.10
N VAL A 62 7.85 11.27 -8.23
CA VAL A 62 9.20 11.70 -8.60
C VAL A 62 9.86 10.69 -9.55
N HIS A 63 9.53 9.40 -9.39
CA HIS A 63 10.12 8.31 -10.18
C HIS A 63 9.28 7.84 -11.36
N THR A 64 8.20 8.54 -11.70
CA THR A 64 7.28 8.09 -12.76
C THR A 64 7.08 9.11 -13.87
N THR A 65 6.72 8.61 -15.05
CA THR A 65 6.25 9.39 -16.19
C THR A 65 4.85 8.90 -16.55
N PRO A 66 3.80 9.72 -16.44
CA PRO A 66 2.45 9.29 -16.81
C PRO A 66 2.37 8.85 -18.28
N MET A 67 1.85 7.65 -18.53
CA MET A 67 1.70 7.08 -19.87
C MET A 67 0.29 6.56 -20.13
N VAL A 68 -0.10 6.54 -21.41
CA VAL A 68 -1.26 5.80 -21.96
C VAL A 68 -0.72 4.94 -23.10
N ASP A 69 -1.09 3.66 -23.14
CA ASP A 69 -0.62 2.70 -24.15
C ASP A 69 0.91 2.70 -24.31
N HIS A 70 1.63 2.70 -23.20
CA HIS A 70 3.10 2.80 -23.11
C HIS A 70 3.72 4.04 -23.79
N LYS A 71 2.96 5.13 -23.95
CA LYS A 71 3.45 6.39 -24.51
C LYS A 71 3.30 7.54 -23.50
N PRO A 72 4.33 8.38 -23.31
CA PRO A 72 4.24 9.56 -22.45
C PRO A 72 3.12 10.50 -22.87
N ILE A 73 2.32 10.90 -21.88
CA ILE A 73 1.23 11.86 -22.07
C ILE A 73 1.81 13.28 -22.21
N GLN A 74 1.29 14.07 -23.15
CA GLN A 74 1.64 15.49 -23.29
C GLN A 74 0.76 16.37 -22.38
N GLY A 75 1.28 17.51 -21.93
CA GLY A 75 0.52 18.46 -21.10
C GLY A 75 0.41 18.08 -19.62
N VAL A 76 1.19 17.09 -19.17
CA VAL A 76 1.33 16.73 -17.75
C VAL A 76 1.95 17.90 -16.97
N PRO A 77 1.39 18.31 -15.82
CA PRO A 77 2.01 19.32 -14.95
C PRO A 77 3.42 18.93 -14.53
N SER A 78 4.32 19.92 -14.45
CA SER A 78 5.70 19.72 -14.00
C SER A 78 6.07 20.79 -12.96
N PRO A 79 6.33 20.43 -11.70
CA PRO A 79 6.33 19.06 -11.17
C PRO A 79 4.90 18.46 -11.05
N LEU A 80 4.82 17.14 -11.25
CA LEU A 80 3.66 16.34 -10.88
C LEU A 80 3.77 16.01 -9.38
N THR A 81 2.76 16.34 -8.60
CA THR A 81 2.74 16.18 -7.14
C THR A 81 1.39 15.62 -6.68
N LEU A 82 1.28 15.25 -5.41
CA LEU A 82 0.03 14.78 -4.84
C LEU A 82 -1.09 15.84 -4.86
N ASP A 83 -0.73 17.12 -4.93
CA ASP A 83 -1.68 18.26 -5.02
C ASP A 83 -2.28 18.46 -6.42
N ASN A 84 -1.70 17.87 -7.47
CA ASN A 84 -2.18 18.06 -8.83
C ASN A 84 -2.36 16.75 -9.63
N LEU A 85 -2.21 15.59 -8.99
CA LEU A 85 -2.25 14.28 -9.65
C LEU A 85 -3.58 13.99 -10.37
N ASP A 86 -4.71 14.47 -9.83
CA ASP A 86 -6.03 14.30 -10.46
C ASP A 86 -6.20 15.07 -11.78
N SER A 87 -5.32 16.01 -12.10
CA SER A 87 -5.30 16.66 -13.42
C SER A 87 -5.14 15.65 -14.56
N LEU A 88 -4.44 14.53 -14.31
CA LEU A 88 -4.27 13.42 -15.25
C LEU A 88 -5.61 12.77 -15.65
N ASN A 89 -6.67 12.95 -14.85
CA ASN A 89 -7.99 12.46 -15.19
C ASN A 89 -8.50 13.05 -16.52
N SER A 90 -8.11 14.28 -16.82
CA SER A 90 -8.45 14.96 -18.09
C SER A 90 -7.58 14.56 -19.28
N LEU A 91 -6.47 13.85 -19.04
CA LEU A 91 -5.46 13.51 -20.05
C LEU A 91 -5.45 12.03 -20.45
N GLY A 92 -6.33 11.22 -19.86
CA GLY A 92 -6.42 9.78 -20.12
C GLY A 92 -7.28 9.01 -19.11
N ASN A 93 -7.66 9.66 -18.00
CA ASN A 93 -8.56 9.08 -17.00
C ASN A 93 -8.04 7.74 -16.45
N THR A 94 -8.84 6.68 -16.54
CA THR A 94 -8.50 5.34 -16.04
C THR A 94 -7.41 4.65 -16.84
N SER A 95 -7.08 5.15 -18.03
CA SER A 95 -6.03 4.59 -18.90
C SER A 95 -4.63 5.12 -18.58
N VAL A 96 -4.50 6.05 -17.63
CA VAL A 96 -3.21 6.63 -17.24
C VAL A 96 -2.50 5.70 -16.27
N TYR A 97 -1.25 5.37 -16.58
CA TYR A 97 -0.34 4.61 -15.72
C TYR A 97 0.79 5.52 -15.24
N LEU A 98 1.10 5.49 -13.94
CA LEU A 98 2.28 6.12 -13.35
C LEU A 98 3.50 5.24 -13.59
N THR A 99 3.95 5.18 -14.84
CA THR A 99 5.00 4.26 -15.31
C THR A 99 6.37 4.65 -14.76
N SER A 100 7.11 3.68 -14.22
CA SER A 100 8.49 3.84 -13.75
C SER A 100 9.39 4.46 -14.83
N LYS A 101 10.22 5.43 -14.45
CA LYS A 101 11.21 6.04 -15.35
C LYS A 101 12.33 5.06 -15.70
N GLU A 102 12.69 4.21 -14.75
CA GLU A 102 13.73 3.20 -14.91
C GLU A 102 13.20 1.91 -15.56
N GLY A 103 11.89 1.64 -15.43
CA GLY A 103 11.23 0.42 -15.89
C GLY A 103 11.14 -0.66 -14.81
N ILE A 104 10.05 -1.42 -14.82
CA ILE A 104 9.79 -2.50 -13.86
C ILE A 104 10.79 -3.68 -13.98
N ASP A 105 11.34 -3.91 -15.17
CA ASP A 105 12.28 -4.98 -15.50
C ASP A 105 13.76 -4.55 -15.45
N ALA A 106 14.04 -3.36 -14.91
CA ALA A 106 15.40 -2.83 -14.82
C ALA A 106 16.34 -3.71 -14.00
N SER A 107 17.57 -3.87 -14.49
CA SER A 107 18.64 -4.61 -13.82
C SER A 107 19.94 -3.77 -13.81
N PRO A 108 20.45 -3.35 -12.64
CA PRO A 108 19.92 -3.63 -11.30
C PRO A 108 18.56 -2.95 -11.05
N GLN A 109 17.78 -3.52 -10.13
CA GLN A 109 16.48 -2.99 -9.74
C GLN A 109 16.63 -1.58 -9.12
N PRO A 110 15.71 -0.63 -9.41
CA PRO A 110 15.78 0.73 -8.87
C PRO A 110 15.78 0.74 -7.34
N ALA A 111 16.67 1.53 -6.74
CA ALA A 111 16.81 1.57 -5.28
C ALA A 111 15.52 2.03 -4.57
N TRP A 112 14.72 2.88 -5.22
CA TRP A 112 13.49 3.43 -4.66
C TRP A 112 12.36 2.39 -4.54
N PHE A 113 12.44 1.25 -5.24
CA PHE A 113 11.51 0.13 -5.04
C PHE A 113 11.59 -0.46 -3.63
N LYS A 114 12.74 -0.34 -2.96
CA LYS A 114 12.97 -0.92 -1.62
C LYS A 114 12.26 -0.18 -0.49
N GLY A 115 11.73 1.02 -0.75
CA GLY A 115 11.04 1.83 0.22
C GLY A 115 11.89 2.22 1.43
N THR A 116 11.21 2.51 2.55
CA THR A 116 11.81 3.01 3.78
C THR A 116 11.57 2.02 4.91
N ALA A 117 12.65 1.43 5.43
CA ALA A 117 12.53 0.55 6.59
C ALA A 117 12.07 1.32 7.83
N PRO A 118 11.13 0.77 8.63
CA PRO A 118 10.76 1.37 9.89
C PRO A 118 11.93 1.34 10.90
N ASP A 119 11.99 2.36 11.74
CA ASP A 119 12.93 2.43 12.87
C ASP A 119 12.48 1.56 14.07
N GLN A 120 13.17 1.68 15.20
CA GLN A 120 12.87 0.91 16.41
C GLN A 120 11.50 1.25 17.02
N GLN A 121 10.94 2.42 16.71
CA GLN A 121 9.62 2.86 17.13
C GLN A 121 8.54 2.45 16.12
N GLY A 122 8.93 1.84 15.01
CA GLY A 122 8.03 1.45 13.93
C GLY A 122 7.72 2.60 12.98
N LYS A 123 8.47 3.71 12.97
CA LYS A 123 8.23 4.85 12.08
C LYS A 123 9.06 4.73 10.80
N THR A 124 8.46 4.99 9.64
CA THR A 124 9.19 5.22 8.38
C THR A 124 9.66 6.67 8.34
N ASN A 125 10.94 6.90 8.68
CA ASN A 125 11.50 8.25 8.70
C ASN A 125 11.59 8.84 7.28
N ASP A 126 11.27 10.13 7.16
CA ASP A 126 11.30 10.88 5.90
C ASP A 126 10.40 10.32 4.78
N ALA A 127 9.39 9.52 5.14
CA ALA A 127 8.42 8.93 4.21
C ALA A 127 7.01 8.90 4.81
N VAL A 128 6.02 9.42 4.09
CA VAL A 128 4.58 9.24 4.38
C VAL A 128 4.09 8.01 3.63
N SER A 129 4.06 6.87 4.32
CA SER A 129 3.87 5.53 3.73
C SER A 129 2.49 4.92 3.94
N SER A 130 1.59 5.69 4.56
CA SER A 130 0.28 5.23 4.96
C SER A 130 -0.76 6.31 4.77
N THR A 131 -2.02 5.90 4.63
CA THR A 131 -3.14 6.83 4.73
C THR A 131 -4.31 6.24 5.51
N ILE A 132 -4.95 7.09 6.32
CA ILE A 132 -6.16 6.76 7.06
C ILE A 132 -7.34 7.44 6.36
N ILE A 133 -8.35 6.66 5.97
CA ILE A 133 -9.59 7.18 5.40
C ILE A 133 -10.76 6.78 6.28
N ILE A 134 -11.53 7.75 6.76
CA ILE A 134 -12.61 7.55 7.73
C ILE A 134 -13.95 7.85 7.08
N ARG A 135 -14.87 6.89 7.14
CA ARG A 135 -16.25 7.04 6.72
C ARG A 135 -17.20 6.93 7.91
N ASP A 136 -17.94 8.00 8.18
CA ASP A 136 -19.02 8.02 9.16
C ASP A 136 -20.36 7.69 8.46
N HIS A 137 -21.07 6.68 8.97
CA HIS A 137 -22.40 6.28 8.47
C HIS A 137 -23.53 7.14 9.05
N LYS A 138 -23.23 8.09 9.96
CA LYS A 138 -24.18 9.00 10.64
C LYS A 138 -25.22 8.29 11.51
N ASN A 139 -24.87 7.11 12.00
CA ASN A 139 -25.72 6.28 12.89
C ASN A 139 -24.91 5.62 14.02
N GLY A 140 -23.74 6.18 14.34
CA GLY A 140 -22.79 5.61 15.30
C GLY A 140 -21.85 4.55 14.70
N THR A 141 -22.07 4.11 13.45
CA THR A 141 -21.12 3.24 12.74
C THR A 141 -20.05 4.08 12.04
N VAL A 142 -18.78 3.73 12.27
CA VAL A 142 -17.63 4.35 11.59
C VAL A 142 -16.78 3.25 10.99
N ASP A 143 -16.40 3.42 9.73
CA ASP A 143 -15.42 2.57 9.06
C ASP A 143 -14.11 3.35 8.93
N ALA A 144 -13.03 2.84 9.51
CA ALA A 144 -11.68 3.40 9.34
C ALA A 144 -10.83 2.46 8.50
N PHE A 145 -10.33 2.95 7.38
CA PHE A 145 -9.42 2.25 6.50
C PHE A 145 -7.99 2.72 6.77
N TYR A 146 -7.06 1.79 6.89
CA TYR A 146 -5.63 2.03 7.08
C TYR A 146 -4.92 1.43 5.88
N PHE A 147 -4.54 2.28 4.93
CA PHE A 147 -3.87 1.90 3.69
C PHE A 147 -2.36 1.95 3.85
N TYR A 148 -1.68 1.00 3.22
CA TYR A 148 -0.25 0.80 3.23
C TYR A 148 0.25 0.90 1.79
N PHE A 149 1.24 1.76 1.57
CA PHE A 149 1.80 1.97 0.24
C PHE A 149 3.18 1.34 0.13
N TYR A 150 3.39 0.61 -0.96
CA TYR A 150 4.69 0.05 -1.35
C TYR A 150 5.01 0.51 -2.76
N ALA A 151 6.28 0.86 -3.02
CA ALA A 151 6.71 1.30 -4.35
C ALA A 151 6.77 0.16 -5.37
N TYR A 152 6.86 -1.08 -4.90
CA TYR A 152 6.98 -2.27 -5.71
C TYR A 152 6.45 -3.48 -4.96
N ASN A 153 5.69 -4.31 -5.66
CA ASN A 153 5.23 -5.62 -5.22
C ASN A 153 6.01 -6.68 -6.01
N GLN A 154 6.59 -7.63 -5.28
CA GLN A 154 7.16 -8.84 -5.87
C GLN A 154 6.13 -9.96 -5.75
N GLY A 155 5.69 -10.47 -6.90
CA GLY A 155 4.65 -11.47 -6.97
C GLY A 155 5.09 -12.85 -6.46
N ASN A 156 4.17 -13.82 -6.45
CA ASN A 156 4.47 -15.17 -5.98
C ASN A 156 5.32 -15.97 -7.00
N THR A 157 6.15 -16.86 -6.47
CA THR A 157 6.84 -17.88 -7.27
C THR A 157 6.03 -19.17 -7.30
N VAL A 158 5.58 -19.58 -8.49
CA VAL A 158 4.86 -20.83 -8.73
C VAL A 158 5.70 -21.70 -9.66
N LEU A 159 6.03 -22.92 -9.22
CA LEU A 159 6.87 -23.88 -9.97
C LEU A 159 8.21 -23.28 -10.44
N GLY A 160 8.82 -22.40 -9.63
CA GLY A 160 10.09 -21.74 -9.94
C GLY A 160 9.99 -20.55 -10.91
N MET A 161 8.78 -20.11 -11.24
CA MET A 161 8.52 -18.92 -12.06
C MET A 161 7.76 -17.88 -11.26
N GLU A 162 8.19 -16.62 -11.35
CA GLU A 162 7.62 -15.48 -10.63
C GLU A 162 6.55 -14.77 -11.48
N PHE A 163 5.40 -14.45 -10.86
CA PHE A 163 4.27 -13.79 -11.51
C PHE A 163 3.59 -12.77 -10.60
N GLY A 164 3.15 -11.65 -11.20
CA GLY A 164 2.38 -10.62 -10.51
C GLY A 164 3.22 -9.45 -10.00
N ASP A 165 4.46 -9.28 -10.46
CA ASP A 165 5.26 -8.10 -10.13
C ASP A 165 4.56 -6.85 -10.64
N HIS A 166 4.49 -5.81 -9.83
CA HIS A 166 4.01 -4.50 -10.26
C HIS A 166 4.67 -3.36 -9.49
N VAL A 167 4.91 -2.26 -10.19
CA VAL A 167 5.29 -0.99 -9.56
C VAL A 167 4.05 -0.42 -8.89
N GLY A 168 4.22 0.12 -7.69
CA GLY A 168 3.15 0.64 -6.85
C GLY A 168 2.25 -0.46 -6.28
N ASP A 169 1.91 -0.39 -5.00
CA ASP A 169 0.95 -1.29 -4.39
C ASP A 169 0.18 -0.65 -3.24
N TRP A 170 -1.07 -1.06 -3.09
CA TRP A 170 -2.00 -0.60 -2.06
C TRP A 170 -2.65 -1.79 -1.36
N GLU A 171 -2.21 -2.02 -0.15
CA GLU A 171 -2.80 -2.96 0.80
C GLU A 171 -3.50 -2.21 1.93
N HIS A 172 -4.41 -2.85 2.66
CA HIS A 172 -5.12 -2.19 3.75
C HIS A 172 -5.78 -3.11 4.76
N ASN A 173 -5.88 -2.58 5.98
CA ASN A 173 -6.89 -3.02 6.93
C ASN A 173 -8.09 -2.07 6.93
N MET A 174 -9.26 -2.57 7.30
CA MET A 174 -10.40 -1.72 7.63
C MET A 174 -11.06 -2.19 8.91
N ILE A 175 -11.26 -1.29 9.88
CA ILE A 175 -11.93 -1.59 11.14
C ILE A 175 -13.30 -0.92 11.11
N ARG A 176 -14.34 -1.70 11.42
CA ARG A 176 -15.69 -1.19 11.67
C ARG A 176 -15.91 -0.98 13.16
N PHE A 177 -16.33 0.22 13.52
CA PHE A 177 -16.67 0.63 14.88
C PHE A 177 -18.18 0.82 15.01
N SER A 178 -18.71 0.54 16.20
CA SER A 178 -20.06 0.93 16.64
C SER A 178 -19.94 1.75 17.92
N ASN A 179 -20.34 3.01 17.86
CA ASN A 179 -20.23 3.98 18.96
C ASN A 179 -18.81 4.02 19.56
N GLY A 180 -17.79 4.00 18.70
CA GLY A 180 -16.38 4.01 19.09
C GLY A 180 -15.79 2.66 19.52
N ASN A 181 -16.59 1.59 19.63
CA ASN A 181 -16.11 0.26 19.96
C ASN A 181 -15.85 -0.57 18.70
N PRO A 182 -14.65 -1.15 18.50
CA PRO A 182 -14.34 -1.93 17.31
C PRO A 182 -15.12 -3.25 17.31
N GLN A 183 -15.75 -3.58 16.18
CA GLN A 183 -16.61 -4.75 16.00
C GLN A 183 -15.95 -5.84 15.17
N ALA A 184 -15.38 -5.45 14.03
CA ALA A 184 -14.76 -6.35 13.06
C ALA A 184 -13.63 -5.65 12.33
N ILE A 185 -12.72 -6.43 11.76
CA ILE A 185 -11.59 -5.96 10.96
C ILE A 185 -11.47 -6.79 9.68
N TRP A 186 -11.25 -6.11 8.58
CA TRP A 186 -10.91 -6.64 7.27
C TRP A 186 -9.39 -6.61 7.07
N TYR A 187 -8.85 -7.68 6.48
CA TYR A 187 -7.47 -7.81 6.04
C TYR A 187 -7.49 -8.03 4.52
N SER A 188 -6.95 -7.09 3.72
CA SER A 188 -6.87 -7.22 2.26
C SER A 188 -5.83 -8.25 1.86
N GLN A 189 -6.16 -9.05 0.84
CA GLN A 189 -5.28 -10.08 0.29
C GLN A 189 -5.51 -10.10 -1.22
N HIS A 190 -4.57 -9.58 -2.00
CA HIS A 190 -4.68 -9.50 -3.46
C HIS A 190 -5.98 -8.76 -3.86
N ALA A 191 -6.78 -9.35 -4.75
CA ALA A 191 -8.10 -8.83 -5.14
C ALA A 191 -9.21 -9.02 -4.07
N GLY A 192 -8.92 -9.73 -2.97
CA GLY A 192 -9.88 -10.14 -1.95
C GLY A 192 -9.40 -9.86 -0.53
N GLY A 193 -9.64 -10.83 0.36
CA GLY A 193 -9.30 -10.72 1.79
C GLY A 193 -10.23 -11.50 2.69
N GLN A 194 -10.03 -11.32 4.01
CA GLN A 194 -10.80 -11.98 5.06
C GLN A 194 -11.24 -10.99 6.14
N ALA A 195 -12.42 -11.22 6.70
CA ALA A 195 -12.92 -10.48 7.86
C ALA A 195 -12.89 -11.33 9.13
N PHE A 196 -12.56 -10.68 10.24
CA PHE A 196 -12.57 -11.28 11.57
C PHE A 196 -13.36 -10.42 12.54
N THR A 197 -13.98 -11.03 13.56
CA THR A 197 -14.43 -10.26 14.71
C THR A 197 -13.22 -9.58 15.33
N TYR A 198 -13.40 -8.37 15.84
CA TYR A 198 -12.27 -7.64 16.40
C TYR A 198 -11.64 -8.40 17.56
N GLU A 199 -12.46 -9.05 18.39
CA GLU A 199 -12.03 -9.89 19.50
C GLU A 199 -11.08 -11.02 19.07
N ALA A 200 -11.32 -11.64 17.91
CA ALA A 200 -10.56 -12.79 17.43
C ALA A 200 -9.07 -12.48 17.16
N THR A 201 -8.71 -11.23 16.91
CA THR A 201 -7.35 -10.87 16.48
C THR A 201 -6.33 -10.88 17.61
N GLU A 202 -5.07 -11.15 17.26
CA GLU A 202 -3.96 -10.86 18.17
C GLU A 202 -3.73 -9.36 18.30
N LYS A 203 -3.30 -8.88 19.47
CA LYS A 203 -3.14 -7.44 19.71
C LYS A 203 -1.95 -7.12 20.61
N GLN A 204 -1.38 -5.94 20.39
CA GLN A 204 -0.59 -5.22 21.39
C GLN A 204 -1.49 -4.23 22.12
N GLY A 205 -1.86 -4.54 23.36
CA GLY A 205 -2.88 -3.77 24.07
C GLY A 205 -4.19 -3.76 23.28
N LYS A 206 -4.59 -2.57 22.81
CA LYS A 206 -5.79 -2.39 21.97
C LYS A 206 -5.55 -2.59 20.49
N ARG A 207 -4.30 -2.58 20.01
CA ARG A 207 -3.97 -2.48 18.58
C ARG A 207 -3.80 -3.86 17.96
N PRO A 208 -4.55 -4.23 16.90
CA PRO A 208 -4.47 -5.55 16.30
C PRO A 208 -3.19 -5.69 15.48
N TYR A 209 -2.61 -6.89 15.49
CA TYR A 209 -1.53 -7.22 14.57
C TYR A 209 -2.10 -7.57 13.20
N ALA A 210 -1.38 -7.11 12.18
CA ALA A 210 -1.46 -7.54 10.81
C ALA A 210 -0.10 -8.06 10.37
N TYR A 211 -0.07 -8.97 9.42
CA TYR A 211 1.15 -9.62 8.93
C TYR A 211 1.21 -9.44 7.43
N SER A 212 2.15 -8.62 6.95
CA SER A 212 2.35 -8.35 5.53
C SER A 212 3.24 -9.44 4.93
N ALA A 213 2.78 -10.02 3.82
CA ALA A 213 3.48 -11.09 3.13
C ALA A 213 4.77 -10.61 2.46
N ASN A 214 5.75 -11.52 2.38
CA ASN A 214 7.02 -11.28 1.74
C ASN A 214 6.84 -10.97 0.24
N GLY A 215 7.10 -9.74 -0.17
CA GLY A 215 7.03 -9.30 -1.56
C GLY A 215 5.63 -8.95 -2.04
N THR A 216 4.64 -9.83 -1.82
CA THR A 216 3.25 -9.61 -2.30
C THR A 216 2.45 -8.66 -1.43
N HIS A 217 2.95 -8.37 -0.22
CA HIS A 217 2.41 -7.46 0.78
C HIS A 217 0.99 -7.74 1.30
N ALA A 218 0.29 -8.72 0.72
CA ALA A 218 -1.01 -9.20 1.17
C ALA A 218 -1.05 -9.35 2.69
N VAL A 219 -2.16 -8.90 3.28
CA VAL A 219 -2.25 -8.70 4.72
C VAL A 219 -3.02 -9.85 5.37
N TYR A 220 -2.41 -10.45 6.37
CA TYR A 220 -2.96 -11.60 7.08
C TYR A 220 -3.14 -11.33 8.57
N VAL A 221 -4.06 -12.07 9.18
CA VAL A 221 -4.38 -11.97 10.61
C VAL A 221 -3.38 -12.73 11.51
N ILE A 222 -2.56 -13.58 10.92
CA ILE A 222 -1.59 -14.47 11.59
C ILE A 222 -0.33 -14.67 10.74
N ALA A 223 0.76 -15.00 11.40
CA ALA A 223 2.00 -15.46 10.77
C ALA A 223 1.83 -16.88 10.17
N GLY A 224 2.67 -17.23 9.20
CA GLY A 224 2.77 -18.56 8.60
C GLY A 224 2.60 -18.54 7.08
N ASP A 225 2.25 -19.69 6.54
CA ASP A 225 2.01 -19.91 5.12
C ASP A 225 0.51 -19.74 4.82
N HIS A 226 0.21 -19.02 3.74
CA HIS A 226 -1.15 -18.70 3.31
C HIS A 226 -1.30 -19.05 1.83
N ASP A 227 -1.65 -20.30 1.57
CA ASP A 227 -2.08 -20.70 0.24
C ASP A 227 -3.40 -20.05 -0.12
N HIS A 228 -3.44 -19.47 -1.31
CA HIS A 228 -4.60 -18.75 -1.85
C HIS A 228 -4.93 -19.23 -3.27
N THR A 229 -4.59 -20.47 -3.60
CA THR A 229 -4.93 -21.11 -4.89
C THR A 229 -6.44 -21.05 -5.16
N ILE A 230 -7.26 -21.13 -4.12
CA ILE A 230 -8.70 -20.90 -4.18
C ILE A 230 -8.96 -19.46 -3.67
N PRO A 231 -9.48 -18.55 -4.51
CA PRO A 231 -9.78 -17.20 -4.08
C PRO A 231 -10.66 -17.17 -2.81
N HIS A 232 -10.31 -16.28 -1.87
CA HIS A 232 -10.98 -16.10 -0.57
C HIS A 232 -10.85 -17.26 0.45
N LEU A 233 -10.07 -18.30 0.15
CA LEU A 233 -9.82 -19.41 1.06
C LEU A 233 -8.32 -19.55 1.35
N ASN A 234 -7.92 -19.24 2.59
CA ASN A 234 -6.54 -19.40 3.03
C ASN A 234 -6.30 -20.78 3.64
N LEU A 235 -5.37 -21.53 3.06
CA LEU A 235 -4.93 -22.84 3.53
C LEU A 235 -3.46 -22.76 3.99
N PRO A 236 -3.00 -23.63 4.91
CA PRO A 236 -1.63 -23.56 5.42
C PRO A 236 -0.59 -24.10 4.41
N ALA A 237 -1.01 -24.63 3.27
CA ALA A 237 -0.15 -25.16 2.21
C ALA A 237 -0.94 -25.28 0.89
N GLY A 238 -0.26 -25.10 -0.24
CA GLY A 238 -0.81 -25.29 -1.57
C GLY A 238 0.13 -24.80 -2.67
N PHE A 239 -0.42 -24.33 -3.79
CA PHE A 239 0.33 -24.05 -5.02
C PHE A 239 0.76 -22.59 -5.18
N VAL A 240 0.03 -21.66 -4.57
CA VAL A 240 0.35 -20.21 -4.59
C VAL A 240 0.28 -19.73 -3.15
N VAL A 241 1.46 -19.54 -2.55
CA VAL A 241 1.60 -19.38 -1.11
C VAL A 241 2.27 -18.06 -0.79
N ASP A 242 1.61 -17.28 0.07
CA ASP A 242 2.21 -16.13 0.73
C ASP A 242 2.85 -16.54 2.05
N HIS A 243 3.98 -15.91 2.37
CA HIS A 243 4.73 -16.18 3.60
C HIS A 243 4.76 -14.94 4.49
N THR A 244 4.31 -15.10 5.73
CA THR A 244 4.32 -14.02 6.72
C THR A 244 5.02 -14.46 8.02
N ASP A 245 5.73 -13.54 8.67
CA ASP A 245 6.39 -13.79 9.94
C ASP A 245 6.41 -12.53 10.83
N ARG A 246 7.14 -12.60 11.96
CA ARG A 246 7.39 -11.45 12.85
C ARG A 246 8.76 -10.84 12.60
N GLY A 247 8.94 -10.23 11.43
CA GLY A 247 10.12 -9.47 11.10
C GLY A 247 10.15 -8.10 11.80
N LYS A 248 10.01 -7.03 11.03
CA LYS A 248 10.03 -5.65 11.56
C LYS A 248 8.62 -5.20 11.93
N LEU A 249 8.45 -4.70 13.15
CA LEU A 249 7.18 -4.10 13.55
C LEU A 249 7.11 -2.67 13.02
N TRP A 250 6.11 -2.40 12.21
CA TRP A 250 5.78 -1.10 11.64
C TRP A 250 4.51 -0.54 12.30
N ASP A 251 4.54 0.76 12.57
CA ASP A 251 3.39 1.53 13.04
C ASP A 251 2.95 2.51 11.94
N PRO A 252 1.90 2.15 11.16
CA PRO A 252 1.45 2.96 10.04
C PRO A 252 0.94 4.34 10.41
N ILE A 253 0.55 4.59 11.67
CA ILE A 253 -0.02 5.89 12.06
C ILE A 253 1.04 6.92 12.46
N LEU A 254 2.31 6.52 12.59
CA LEU A 254 3.42 7.43 12.87
C LEU A 254 3.86 8.25 11.65
N SER A 255 3.42 7.88 10.46
CA SER A 255 3.64 8.63 9.22
C SER A 255 2.52 8.37 8.21
N ALA A 256 1.36 9.02 8.44
CA ALA A 256 0.20 8.87 7.57
C ALA A 256 -0.51 10.18 7.28
N TYR A 257 -1.02 10.32 6.06
CA TYR A 257 -2.07 11.30 5.78
C TYR A 257 -3.43 10.79 6.30
N ALA A 258 -4.30 11.69 6.76
CA ALA A 258 -5.62 11.31 7.27
C ALA A 258 -6.75 12.14 6.66
N TYR A 259 -7.82 11.47 6.24
CA TYR A 259 -8.97 12.10 5.58
C TYR A 259 -10.29 11.53 6.09
N SER A 260 -11.32 12.38 6.12
CA SER A 260 -12.70 11.94 6.14
C SER A 260 -13.22 11.77 4.71
N TYR A 261 -14.12 10.81 4.49
CA TYR A 261 -14.75 10.55 3.21
C TYR A 261 -16.27 10.70 3.33
N ASP A 262 -16.83 11.61 2.54
CA ASP A 262 -18.28 11.81 2.42
C ASP A 262 -18.83 10.97 1.28
N SER A 263 -19.56 9.90 1.61
CA SER A 263 -20.08 8.98 0.59
C SER A 263 -21.21 9.54 -0.27
N ASN A 264 -21.84 10.66 0.13
CA ASN A 264 -22.92 11.26 -0.66
C ASN A 264 -22.36 12.10 -1.81
N SER A 265 -21.29 12.86 -1.53
CA SER A 265 -20.61 13.69 -2.54
C SER A 265 -19.40 13.01 -3.18
N GLY A 266 -18.91 11.91 -2.61
CA GLY A 266 -17.70 11.24 -3.08
C GLY A 266 -16.43 12.06 -2.82
N THR A 267 -16.43 12.89 -1.76
CA THR A 267 -15.36 13.87 -1.52
C THR A 267 -14.53 13.52 -0.30
N PHE A 268 -13.23 13.68 -0.42
CA PHE A 268 -12.27 13.60 0.68
C PHE A 268 -12.08 14.97 1.33
N ARG A 269 -11.99 15.03 2.66
CA ARG A 269 -11.62 16.23 3.42
C ARG A 269 -10.47 15.88 4.36
N PRO A 270 -9.34 16.60 4.31
CA PRO A 270 -8.19 16.27 5.13
C PRO A 270 -8.41 16.69 6.59
N TYR A 271 -7.86 15.92 7.52
CA TYR A 271 -7.86 16.26 8.95
C TYR A 271 -6.81 17.31 9.32
N ASP A 272 -5.80 17.51 8.46
CA ASP A 272 -4.87 18.63 8.51
C ASP A 272 -4.90 19.38 7.17
N PRO A 273 -5.09 20.71 7.13
CA PRO A 273 -5.13 21.47 5.89
C PRO A 273 -3.90 21.37 5.00
N SER A 274 -2.75 20.93 5.54
CA SER A 274 -1.53 20.71 4.77
C SER A 274 -1.50 19.40 3.98
N TYR A 275 -2.43 18.46 4.23
CA TYR A 275 -2.43 17.18 3.53
C TYR A 275 -2.98 17.31 2.09
N PRO A 276 -2.25 16.83 1.07
CA PRO A 276 -2.69 16.92 -0.31
C PRO A 276 -3.92 16.04 -0.53
N VAL A 277 -4.95 16.52 -1.23
CA VAL A 277 -6.21 15.76 -1.41
C VAL A 277 -6.32 15.17 -2.81
N ASN A 278 -5.80 15.87 -3.82
CA ASN A 278 -6.04 15.58 -5.23
C ASN A 278 -5.58 14.18 -5.65
N TRP A 279 -4.51 13.64 -5.06
CA TRP A 279 -4.06 12.27 -5.35
C TRP A 279 -5.11 11.19 -5.07
N LEU A 280 -5.97 11.37 -4.07
CA LEU A 280 -7.09 10.45 -3.81
C LEU A 280 -8.13 10.48 -4.93
N ASN A 281 -8.20 11.58 -5.68
CA ASN A 281 -9.10 11.76 -6.81
C ASN A 281 -8.50 11.28 -8.15
N PHE A 282 -7.25 10.82 -8.20
CA PHE A 282 -6.68 10.23 -9.42
C PHE A 282 -7.40 8.92 -9.80
N ASN A 283 -7.77 8.76 -11.08
CA ASN A 283 -8.54 7.62 -11.59
C ASN A 283 -7.68 6.51 -12.20
N GLY A 284 -6.41 6.79 -12.50
CA GLY A 284 -5.53 5.85 -13.18
C GLY A 284 -4.87 4.84 -12.24
N GLN A 285 -3.82 4.22 -12.76
CA GLN A 285 -3.06 3.15 -12.11
C GLN A 285 -1.77 3.68 -11.50
N TRP A 286 -1.49 3.24 -10.28
CA TRP A 286 -0.25 3.48 -9.56
C TRP A 286 0.79 2.44 -10.00
N GLY A 287 1.53 2.74 -11.06
CA GLY A 287 2.56 1.86 -11.60
C GLY A 287 2.61 1.80 -13.12
N ASP A 288 3.44 0.89 -13.60
CA ASP A 288 3.59 0.54 -15.01
C ASP A 288 2.31 -0.13 -15.55
N ASP A 289 2.10 -0.02 -16.87
CA ASP A 289 1.17 -0.91 -17.56
C ASP A 289 1.84 -2.27 -17.75
N ALA A 290 1.05 -3.34 -17.80
CA ALA A 290 1.58 -4.70 -17.88
C ALA A 290 2.49 -4.84 -19.10
N LEU A 291 3.74 -5.27 -18.90
CA LEU A 291 4.68 -5.35 -20.02
C LEU A 291 4.16 -6.31 -21.10
N PRO A 292 4.32 -5.96 -22.39
CA PRO A 292 3.97 -6.84 -23.49
C PRO A 292 5.03 -7.95 -23.61
N GLY A 293 4.58 -9.20 -23.68
CA GLY A 293 5.47 -10.35 -23.74
C GLY A 293 6.05 -10.75 -22.38
N GLY A 294 6.63 -11.94 -22.31
CA GLY A 294 7.13 -12.54 -21.07
C GLY A 294 6.36 -13.82 -20.69
N PRO A 295 6.85 -14.55 -19.68
CA PRO A 295 6.16 -15.75 -19.21
C PRO A 295 4.81 -15.37 -18.61
N GLU A 296 3.80 -16.17 -18.94
CA GLU A 296 2.44 -16.05 -18.43
C GLU A 296 1.98 -17.45 -18.00
N LEU A 297 1.38 -17.54 -16.82
CA LEU A 297 0.82 -18.78 -16.29
C LEU A 297 -0.57 -18.49 -15.71
N PHE A 298 -1.59 -19.23 -16.16
CA PHE A 298 -2.98 -19.06 -15.74
C PHE A 298 -3.53 -17.62 -15.89
N GLY A 299 -3.08 -16.88 -16.91
CA GLY A 299 -3.50 -15.49 -17.12
C GLY A 299 -2.72 -14.45 -16.31
N GLN A 300 -1.79 -14.89 -15.45
CA GLN A 300 -0.92 -14.02 -14.68
C GLN A 300 0.39 -13.81 -15.43
N LYS A 301 0.68 -12.55 -15.74
CA LYS A 301 1.95 -12.13 -16.35
C LYS A 301 3.03 -12.03 -15.27
N LYS A 302 4.30 -12.18 -15.68
CA LYS A 302 5.42 -11.81 -14.80
C LYS A 302 5.27 -10.38 -14.29
N TYR A 303 5.20 -9.42 -15.22
CA TYR A 303 5.03 -8.00 -14.93
C TYR A 303 3.60 -7.58 -15.26
N SER A 304 2.82 -7.37 -14.21
CA SER A 304 1.44 -6.91 -14.25
C SER A 304 1.32 -5.40 -14.18
N GLY A 305 0.12 -4.88 -14.45
CA GLY A 305 -0.15 -3.46 -14.33
C GLY A 305 -0.32 -3.06 -12.86
N GLY A 306 0.16 -1.88 -12.49
CA GLY A 306 -0.03 -1.33 -11.14
C GLY A 306 -1.52 -1.18 -10.77
N PRO A 307 -1.86 -1.21 -9.47
CA PRO A 307 -3.24 -1.12 -9.03
C PRO A 307 -3.77 0.32 -9.06
N ASN A 308 -5.08 0.46 -8.95
CA ASN A 308 -5.71 1.75 -8.72
C ASN A 308 -5.60 2.17 -7.24
N GLY A 309 -5.82 3.47 -6.97
CA GLY A 309 -5.64 4.05 -5.64
C GLY A 309 -6.75 3.75 -4.62
N PRO A 310 -6.61 4.24 -3.37
CA PRO A 310 -7.48 3.90 -2.23
C PRO A 310 -8.99 4.05 -2.46
N LYS A 311 -9.42 5.05 -3.25
CA LYS A 311 -10.86 5.28 -3.49
C LYS A 311 -11.58 4.11 -4.15
N PHE A 312 -10.85 3.26 -4.85
CA PHE A 312 -11.38 2.10 -5.57
C PHE A 312 -11.47 0.84 -4.69
N LYS A 313 -10.96 0.88 -3.46
CA LYS A 313 -10.95 -0.25 -2.51
C LYS A 313 -12.28 -0.40 -1.74
N LYS A 314 -13.38 0.00 -2.39
CA LYS A 314 -14.78 0.01 -1.91
C LYS A 314 -14.93 0.66 -0.53
N LEU A 315 -14.77 1.98 -0.48
CA LEU A 315 -14.91 2.78 0.76
C LEU A 315 -16.35 2.83 1.30
N VAL A 316 -17.34 2.56 0.45
CA VAL A 316 -18.76 2.48 0.81
C VAL A 316 -19.15 1.01 0.92
N ARG A 317 -19.34 0.50 2.14
CA ARG A 317 -19.71 -0.90 2.39
C ARG A 317 -20.89 -1.01 3.34
N ASP A 318 -21.86 -1.85 3.00
CA ASP A 318 -22.95 -2.21 3.91
C ASP A 318 -22.45 -3.13 5.04
N LYS A 319 -21.52 -4.04 4.73
CA LYS A 319 -20.88 -4.98 5.66
C LYS A 319 -19.38 -4.66 5.81
N VAL A 320 -18.67 -5.37 6.69
CA VAL A 320 -17.22 -5.18 6.83
C VAL A 320 -16.46 -5.65 5.57
N CYS A 321 -16.97 -6.70 4.92
CA CYS A 321 -16.42 -7.20 3.66
C CYS A 321 -16.86 -6.32 2.48
N PRO A 322 -16.02 -6.18 1.45
CA PRO A 322 -16.36 -5.46 0.22
C PRO A 322 -17.33 -6.20 -0.71
N ASP A 323 -17.51 -7.50 -0.50
CA ASP A 323 -18.25 -8.43 -1.37
C ASP A 323 -19.09 -9.42 -0.57
N ASP A 324 -20.07 -10.03 -1.24
CA ASP A 324 -20.89 -11.11 -0.70
C ASP A 324 -20.44 -12.49 -1.22
N PRO A 325 -20.51 -13.55 -0.39
CA PRO A 325 -20.97 -13.53 1.00
C PRO A 325 -19.93 -12.91 1.95
N CYS A 326 -20.37 -12.00 2.82
CA CYS A 326 -19.50 -11.50 3.88
C CYS A 326 -19.45 -12.45 5.08
N ILE A 327 -18.34 -13.16 5.21
CA ILE A 327 -18.08 -14.09 6.32
C ILE A 327 -17.12 -13.41 7.31
N VAL A 328 -17.57 -13.23 8.55
CA VAL A 328 -16.77 -12.66 9.65
C VAL A 328 -16.37 -13.77 10.61
N LEU A 329 -15.09 -14.13 10.62
CA LEU A 329 -14.58 -15.25 11.38
C LEU A 329 -14.38 -14.86 12.86
N PRO A 330 -14.94 -15.61 13.83
CA PRO A 330 -14.78 -15.31 15.25
C PRO A 330 -13.51 -15.93 15.86
N PHE A 331 -12.66 -16.53 15.03
CA PHE A 331 -11.42 -17.15 15.46
C PHE A 331 -10.37 -17.03 14.35
N ARG A 332 -9.10 -17.17 14.75
CA ARG A 332 -7.96 -17.36 13.85
C ARG A 332 -7.66 -18.86 13.81
N THR A 333 -7.45 -19.45 12.64
CA THR A 333 -6.89 -20.81 12.50
C THR A 333 -5.49 -20.66 11.92
N TRP A 334 -4.41 -21.17 12.51
CA TRP A 334 -4.07 -22.61 12.55
C TRP A 334 -3.57 -23.13 13.93
N ARG A 335 -4.04 -24.31 14.41
CA ARG A 335 -3.45 -25.14 15.51
C ARG A 335 -3.49 -26.61 15.07
N ARG A 336 -2.47 -27.48 15.22
CA ARG A 336 -1.24 -27.53 16.05
C ARG A 336 -0.15 -28.36 15.33
N ALA A 337 1.12 -28.15 15.68
CA ALA A 337 1.95 -29.28 16.11
C ALA A 337 2.35 -29.04 17.57
N SER A 338 1.67 -29.73 18.47
CA SER A 338 2.28 -30.12 19.74
C SER A 338 3.36 -31.14 19.38
N VAL A 339 4.63 -30.77 19.49
CA VAL A 339 5.63 -31.77 19.87
C VAL A 339 5.53 -31.85 21.39
N GLU A 340 4.67 -32.73 21.86
CA GLU A 340 4.88 -33.32 23.18
C GLU A 340 6.16 -34.17 23.09
N GLN A 341 7.09 -33.91 24.00
CA GLN A 341 8.17 -34.80 24.44
C GLN A 341 9.29 -35.14 23.43
N GLN A 342 10.42 -34.43 23.54
CA GLN A 342 11.59 -34.91 24.30
C GLN A 342 12.60 -33.77 24.53
#